data_AF-A0A7S2NHZ3-F1
#
_entry.id   AF-A0A7S2NHZ3-F1
#
_cell.length_a   1.000
_cell.length_b   1.000
_cell.length_c   1.000
_cell.angle_alpha   90.00
_cell.angle_beta   90.00
_cell.angle_gamma   90.00
#
_symmetry.space_group_name_H-M   'P 1'
#
loop_
_entity.id
_entity.type
_entity.pdbx_description
1 polymer ?
#
loop_
_entity_poly.entity_id
_entity_poly.type
_entity_poly.pdbx_seq_one_letter_code
_entity_poly.pdbx_strand_id
1 'polypeptide(L)'
;AEVITVVAKTTDAARFRKDLMDSFVASPMRLIAVNFERRWLGQAGVEHQSPVGAYDAETDQVLVLDVARTEFKPWWVGLEDLFTAMVKGDTEQGYLMAHMPEFQSSSESPACSVEGCDSKLAEG
;
A
#
# COMPACT_ATOMS: atom_id res chain seq x y z
N ALA A 1 -5.82 -11.16 7.07
CA ALA A 1 -5.66 -10.19 5.97
C ALA A 1 -6.16 -10.87 4.70
N GLU A 2 -7.06 -10.22 3.98
CA GLU A 2 -7.50 -10.69 2.67
C GLU A 2 -6.55 -10.15 1.63
N VAL A 3 -6.09 -10.98 0.69
CA VAL A 3 -5.20 -10.57 -0.39
C VAL A 3 -5.85 -10.90 -1.71
N ILE A 4 -5.98 -9.89 -2.57
CA ILE A 4 -6.53 -10.00 -3.91
C ILE A 4 -5.39 -9.75 -4.90
N THR A 5 -5.17 -10.69 -5.82
CA THR A 5 -4.18 -10.55 -6.89
C THR A 5 -4.90 -10.32 -8.21
N VAL A 6 -4.44 -9.34 -8.98
CA VAL A 6 -4.97 -9.01 -10.29
C VAL A 6 -3.86 -9.14 -11.33
N VAL A 7 -4.08 -9.98 -12.34
CA VAL A 7 -3.16 -10.11 -13.49
C VAL A 7 -3.49 -9.01 -14.50
N ALA A 8 -2.50 -8.20 -14.87
CA ALA A 8 -2.72 -7.03 -15.73
C ALA A 8 -3.29 -7.42 -17.11
N LYS A 9 -2.85 -8.56 -17.67
CA LYS A 9 -3.32 -9.09 -18.97
C LYS A 9 -4.79 -9.52 -18.97
N THR A 10 -5.42 -9.67 -17.80
CA THR A 10 -6.83 -10.07 -17.69
C THR A 10 -7.76 -8.90 -17.32
N THR A 11 -7.24 -7.68 -17.29
CA THR A 11 -7.98 -6.47 -16.90
C THR A 11 -7.53 -5.27 -17.73
N ASP A 12 -7.93 -4.06 -17.31
CA ASP A 12 -7.60 -2.81 -17.97
C ASP A 12 -7.14 -1.73 -16.96
N ALA A 13 -6.60 -0.64 -17.49
CA ALA A 13 -6.12 0.49 -16.69
C ALA A 13 -7.27 1.19 -15.93
N ALA A 14 -8.51 1.14 -16.44
CA ALA A 14 -9.67 1.70 -15.77
C ALA A 14 -9.96 0.96 -14.46
N ARG A 15 -9.87 -0.37 -14.46
CA ARG A 15 -9.98 -1.19 -13.25
C ARG A 15 -8.86 -0.90 -12.26
N PHE A 16 -7.61 -0.82 -12.73
CA PHE A 16 -6.47 -0.50 -11.89
C PHE A 16 -6.63 0.88 -11.20
N ARG A 17 -7.09 1.88 -11.95
CA ARG A 17 -7.41 3.21 -11.42
C ARG A 17 -8.47 3.18 -10.34
N LYS A 18 -9.57 2.44 -10.57
CA LYS A 18 -10.62 2.27 -9.56
C LYS A 18 -10.07 1.63 -8.29
N ASP A 19 -9.27 0.58 -8.42
CA ASP A 19 -8.69 -0.15 -7.30
C ASP A 19 -7.70 0.72 -6.47
N LEU A 20 -6.94 1.60 -7.12
CA LEU A 20 -6.10 2.62 -6.46
C LEU A 20 -6.96 3.63 -5.69
N MET A 21 -7.99 4.19 -6.32
CA MET A 21 -8.89 5.15 -5.67
C MET A 21 -9.57 4.53 -4.45
N ASP A 22 -10.09 3.32 -4.60
CA ASP A 22 -10.71 2.60 -3.49
C ASP A 22 -9.67 2.40 -2.37
N SER A 23 -8.45 1.98 -2.68
CA SER A 23 -7.44 1.67 -1.66
C SER A 23 -6.90 2.88 -0.89
N PHE A 24 -6.70 4.02 -1.54
CA PHE A 24 -6.15 5.20 -0.86
C PHE A 24 -7.21 6.16 -0.31
N VAL A 25 -8.38 6.27 -0.95
CA VAL A 25 -9.41 7.24 -0.57
C VAL A 25 -10.47 6.60 0.32
N ALA A 26 -10.90 5.37 0.01
CA ALA A 26 -12.07 4.79 0.66
C ALA A 26 -11.76 3.94 1.91
N SER A 27 -10.52 3.47 2.12
CA SER A 27 -10.18 2.71 3.34
C SER A 27 -8.70 2.78 3.72
N PRO A 28 -8.34 3.29 4.91
CA PRO A 28 -6.94 3.49 5.32
C PRO A 28 -6.14 2.20 5.59
N MET A 29 -6.74 1.03 5.40
CA MET A 29 -6.15 -0.28 5.70
C MET A 29 -5.95 -1.18 4.48
N ARG A 30 -5.93 -0.58 3.28
CA ARG A 30 -5.57 -1.27 2.04
C ARG A 30 -4.18 -0.86 1.58
N LEU A 31 -3.32 -1.85 1.31
CA LEU A 31 -2.01 -1.66 0.71
C LEU A 31 -2.00 -2.23 -0.70
N ILE A 32 -1.32 -1.55 -1.61
CA ILE A 32 -1.12 -2.01 -2.98
C ILE A 32 0.37 -2.22 -3.25
N ALA A 33 0.70 -3.34 -3.87
CA ALA A 33 2.02 -3.55 -4.46
C ALA A 33 1.88 -3.91 -5.93
N VAL A 34 2.78 -3.38 -6.75
CA VAL A 34 2.81 -3.59 -8.20
C VAL A 34 3.98 -4.48 -8.56
N ASN A 35 3.78 -5.32 -9.58
CA ASN A 35 4.78 -6.17 -10.20
C ASN A 35 4.83 -5.82 -11.70
N PHE A 36 5.93 -5.22 -12.14
CA PHE A 36 6.07 -4.63 -13.47
C PHE A 36 7.49 -4.80 -14.02
N GLU A 37 7.68 -4.58 -15.31
CA GLU A 37 9.00 -4.59 -15.95
C GLU A 37 9.54 -3.17 -16.23
N ARG A 38 10.73 -2.88 -15.69
CA ARG A 38 11.36 -1.54 -15.76
C ARG A 38 11.68 -1.07 -17.17
N ARG A 39 12.02 -2.01 -18.07
CA ARG A 39 12.36 -1.70 -19.46
C ARG A 39 11.24 -0.95 -20.20
N TRP A 40 9.97 -1.21 -19.84
CA TRP A 40 8.82 -0.55 -20.44
C TRP A 40 8.62 0.88 -19.95
N LEU A 41 9.34 1.28 -18.91
CA LEU A 41 9.38 2.63 -18.33
C LEU A 41 10.69 3.35 -18.65
N GLY A 42 11.51 2.79 -19.55
CA GLY A 42 12.83 3.35 -19.90
C GLY A 42 13.87 3.23 -18.78
N GLN A 43 13.65 2.36 -17.79
CA GLN A 43 14.54 2.15 -16.66
C GLN A 43 15.40 0.89 -16.86
N ALA A 44 16.58 0.87 -16.24
CA ALA A 44 17.44 -0.30 -16.23
C ALA A 44 16.87 -1.41 -15.32
N GLY A 45 17.07 -2.67 -15.72
CA GLY A 45 16.53 -3.84 -15.03
C GLY A 45 15.40 -4.53 -15.78
N VAL A 46 15.06 -5.75 -15.34
CA VAL A 46 14.02 -6.57 -15.97
C VAL A 46 12.75 -6.48 -15.13
N GLU A 47 12.55 -7.42 -14.22
CA GLU A 47 11.40 -7.50 -13.32
C GLU A 47 11.59 -6.64 -12.06
N HIS A 48 10.50 -6.04 -11.59
CA HIS A 48 10.50 -5.27 -10.36
C HIS A 48 9.17 -5.32 -9.63
N GLN A 49 9.26 -5.28 -8.30
CA GLN A 49 8.12 -5.25 -7.41
C GLN A 49 8.31 -4.17 -6.36
N SER A 50 7.33 -3.29 -6.24
CA SER A 50 7.38 -2.17 -5.28
C SER A 50 5.98 -1.82 -4.75
N PRO A 51 5.88 -1.38 -3.49
CA PRO A 51 4.64 -0.81 -2.96
C PRO A 51 4.25 0.48 -3.69
N VAL A 52 2.95 0.74 -3.73
CA VAL A 52 2.40 2.05 -4.09
C VAL A 52 2.25 2.88 -2.83
N GLY A 53 2.75 4.11 -2.86
CA GLY A 53 2.68 5.05 -1.72
C GLY A 53 1.50 6.01 -1.80
N ALA A 54 1.07 6.38 -3.01
CA ALA A 54 -0.02 7.31 -3.25
C ALA A 54 -0.52 7.20 -4.69
N TYR A 55 -1.72 7.71 -4.93
CA TYR A 55 -2.29 7.98 -6.24
C TYR A 55 -2.80 9.42 -6.27
N ASP A 56 -2.38 10.18 -7.28
CA ASP A 56 -2.84 11.54 -7.54
C ASP A 56 -3.84 11.53 -8.70
N ALA A 57 -5.10 11.86 -8.40
CA ALA A 57 -6.19 11.84 -9.37
C ALA A 57 -6.17 13.05 -10.33
N GLU A 58 -5.51 14.16 -9.97
CA GLU A 58 -5.45 15.34 -10.84
C GLU A 58 -4.48 15.11 -12.00
N THR A 59 -3.32 14.49 -11.71
CA THR A 59 -2.29 14.21 -12.72
C THR A 59 -2.32 12.77 -13.27
N ASP A 60 -3.21 11.92 -12.75
CA ASP A 60 -3.30 10.47 -13.06
C ASP A 60 -1.96 9.76 -12.85
N GLN A 61 -1.29 10.08 -11.73
CA GLN A 61 0.03 9.56 -11.39
C GLN A 61 0.03 8.66 -10.15
N VAL A 62 0.92 7.68 -10.15
CA VAL A 62 1.13 6.71 -9.08
C VAL A 62 2.51 6.95 -8.48
N LEU A 63 2.59 7.06 -7.15
CA LEU A 63 3.86 7.13 -6.43
C LEU A 63 4.37 5.72 -6.15
N VAL A 64 5.47 5.31 -6.78
CA VAL A 64 6.11 4.02 -6.54
C VAL A 64 7.16 4.16 -5.44
N LEU A 65 6.96 3.45 -4.33
CA LEU A 65 7.90 3.38 -3.21
C LEU A 65 8.96 2.35 -3.50
N ASP A 66 9.88 2.76 -4.36
CA ASP A 66 10.75 1.84 -5.03
C ASP A 66 11.67 1.11 -3.98
N VAL A 67 11.86 -0.22 -4.07
CA VAL A 67 12.56 -1.01 -3.01
C VAL A 67 14.04 -1.39 -3.25
N ALA A 68 14.61 -1.31 -4.45
CA ALA A 68 16.03 -1.63 -4.70
C ALA A 68 17.00 -0.50 -4.28
N ARG A 69 17.04 -0.27 -2.97
CA ARG A 69 17.68 0.82 -2.19
C ARG A 69 19.04 1.37 -2.68
N THR A 70 19.83 0.65 -3.47
CA THR A 70 21.11 1.13 -4.01
C THR A 70 20.97 2.32 -4.97
N GLU A 71 19.83 2.52 -5.62
CA GLU A 71 19.65 3.59 -6.62
C GLU A 71 18.47 4.56 -6.34
N PHE A 72 17.82 4.49 -5.17
CA PHE A 72 16.38 4.73 -5.12
C PHE A 72 15.91 6.05 -4.49
N LYS A 73 15.10 6.78 -5.25
CA LYS A 73 14.17 7.81 -4.78
C LYS A 73 12.76 7.36 -5.15
N PRO A 74 11.76 7.49 -4.25
CA PRO A 74 10.36 7.40 -4.65
C PRO A 74 10.10 8.29 -5.85
N TRP A 75 9.31 7.81 -6.80
CA TRP A 75 9.10 8.50 -8.06
C TRP A 75 7.65 8.36 -8.52
N TRP A 76 7.20 9.37 -9.26
CA TRP A 76 5.86 9.44 -9.84
C TRP A 76 5.88 8.91 -11.27
N VAL A 77 4.87 8.13 -11.63
CA VAL A 77 4.67 7.55 -12.95
C VAL A 77 3.23 7.74 -13.41
N GLY A 78 3.02 7.97 -14.70
CA GLY A 78 1.67 7.94 -15.26
C GLY A 78 1.03 6.58 -15.06
N LEU A 79 -0.24 6.54 -14.65
CA LEU A 79 -0.96 5.31 -14.38
C LEU A 79 -0.97 4.37 -15.59
N GLU A 80 -1.24 4.91 -16.78
CA GLU A 80 -1.26 4.14 -18.04
C GLU A 80 0.12 3.58 -18.41
N ASP A 81 1.20 4.31 -18.14
CA ASP A 81 2.57 3.85 -18.38
C ASP A 81 2.93 2.70 -17.44
N LEU A 82 2.60 2.83 -16.15
CA LEU A 82 2.79 1.77 -15.17
C LEU A 82 1.96 0.54 -15.51
N PHE A 83 0.69 0.73 -15.89
CA PHE A 83 -0.18 -0.37 -16.30
C PHE A 83 0.35 -1.08 -17.55
N THR A 84 0.83 -0.30 -18.54
CA THR A 84 1.48 -0.84 -19.74
C THR A 84 2.72 -1.67 -19.37
N ALA A 85 3.52 -1.22 -18.41
CA ALA A 85 4.69 -1.94 -17.94
C ALA A 85 4.34 -3.28 -17.29
N MET A 86 3.15 -3.39 -16.66
CA MET A 86 2.61 -4.67 -16.15
C MET A 86 2.05 -5.55 -17.27
N VAL A 87 1.36 -4.98 -18.27
CA VAL A 87 0.76 -5.76 -19.37
C VAL A 87 1.82 -6.34 -20.30
N LYS A 88 2.85 -5.56 -20.62
CA LYS A 88 3.89 -5.95 -21.59
C LYS A 88 5.00 -6.83 -20.98
N GLY A 89 4.91 -7.16 -19.70
CA GLY A 89 5.83 -8.08 -19.05
C GLY A 89 5.91 -9.45 -19.74
N ASP A 90 7.10 -10.04 -19.75
CA ASP A 90 7.34 -11.39 -20.27
C ASP A 90 6.61 -12.45 -19.43
N THR A 91 6.39 -12.17 -18.13
CA THR A 91 5.71 -13.05 -17.17
C THR A 91 4.29 -12.56 -16.84
N GLU A 92 3.61 -13.26 -15.91
CA GLU A 92 2.36 -12.78 -15.32
C GLU A 92 2.65 -11.67 -14.30
N GLN A 93 2.42 -10.44 -14.74
CA GLN A 93 2.58 -9.22 -13.97
C GLN A 93 1.22 -8.59 -13.66
N GLY A 94 1.22 -7.60 -12.77
CA GLY A 94 0.00 -7.00 -12.25
C GLY A 94 0.19 -6.44 -10.85
N TYR A 95 -0.84 -6.49 -10.04
CA TYR A 95 -0.82 -5.89 -8.72
C TYR A 95 -1.56 -6.75 -7.70
N LEU A 96 -1.19 -6.59 -6.44
CA LEU A 96 -1.89 -7.17 -5.31
C LEU A 96 -2.44 -6.06 -4.42
N MET A 97 -3.59 -6.33 -3.84
CA MET A 97 -4.23 -5.50 -2.83
C MET A 97 -4.33 -6.32 -1.55
N ALA A 98 -3.72 -5.83 -0.47
CA ALA A 98 -3.81 -6.44 0.84
C ALA A 98 -4.76 -5.62 1.72
N HIS A 99 -5.86 -6.23 2.15
CA HIS A 99 -6.77 -5.68 3.14
C HIS A 99 -6.30 -6.14 4.53
N MET A 100 -5.83 -5.18 5.32
CA MET A 100 -5.44 -5.41 6.70
C MET A 100 -6.67 -5.39 7.59
N PRO A 101 -6.88 -6.39 8.46
CA PRO A 101 -8.00 -6.37 9.39
C PRO A 101 -7.86 -5.16 10.31
N GLU A 102 -8.95 -4.46 10.58
CA GLU A 102 -8.96 -3.40 11.59
C GLU A 102 -8.40 -3.95 12.90
N PHE A 103 -7.33 -3.31 13.38
CA PHE A 103 -6.79 -3.63 14.68
C PHE A 103 -7.78 -3.12 15.71
N GLN A 104 -8.61 -4.02 16.24
CA GLN A 104 -9.42 -3.70 17.41
C GLN A 104 -8.46 -3.48 18.58
N SER A 105 -8.18 -2.21 18.88
CA SER A 105 -7.52 -1.89 20.14
C SER A 105 -8.42 -2.42 21.25
N SER A 106 -7.96 -3.39 22.02
CA SER A 106 -8.58 -3.71 23.31
C SER A 106 -8.39 -2.50 24.21
N SER A 107 -9.28 -1.51 24.12
CA SER A 107 -9.33 -0.36 25.01
C SER A 107 -10.01 -0.73 26.34
N GLU A 108 -9.70 -1.90 26.86
CA GLU A 108 -9.86 -2.20 28.28
C GLU A 108 -8.45 -2.29 28.86
N SER A 109 -7.88 -1.12 29.15
CA SER A 109 -7.05 -1.07 30.36
C SER A 109 -7.97 -1.50 31.50
N PRO A 110 -7.67 -2.55 32.27
CA PRO A 110 -8.40 -2.75 33.51
C PRO A 110 -8.19 -1.44 34.27
N ALA A 111 -9.28 -0.74 34.59
CA ALA A 111 -9.21 0.34 35.53
C ALA A 111 -8.43 -0.21 36.73
N CYS A 112 -7.26 0.36 37.00
CA CYS A 112 -6.52 0.00 38.19
C CYS A 112 -7.40 0.52 39.32
N SER A 113 -8.28 -0.33 39.83
CA SER A 113 -9.07 -0.07 41.01
C SER A 113 -8.06 0.02 42.15
N VAL A 114 -7.59 1.24 42.42
CA VAL A 114 -6.87 1.56 43.64
C VAL A 114 -7.87 1.51 44.80
N GLU A 115 -8.35 0.32 45.13
CA GLU A 115 -8.79 0.04 46.49
C GLU A 115 -7.52 -0.21 47.31
N GLY A 116 -7.14 0.78 48.11
CA GLY A 116 -5.99 0.71 49.00
C GLY A 116 -5.03 1.91 48.98
N CYS A 117 -5.41 3.05 48.42
CA CYS A 117 -4.69 4.31 48.69
C CYS A 117 -5.31 5.00 49.91
N ASP A 118 -5.19 4.37 51.08
CA ASP A 118 -5.48 5.04 52.34
C ASP A 118 -4.31 5.95 52.71
N SER A 119 -4.53 7.24 52.52
CA SER A 119 -3.77 8.32 53.13
C SER A 119 -3.81 8.18 54.65
N LYS A 120 -2.74 7.67 55.26
CA LYS A 120 -2.41 8.04 56.65
C LYS A 120 -1.42 9.19 56.64
N LEU A 121 -1.98 10.39 56.51
CA LEU A 121 -1.53 11.52 57.31
C LEU A 121 -2.10 11.29 58.72
N ALA A 122 -1.23 11.04 59.69
CA ALA A 122 -1.52 11.27 61.09
C ALA A 122 -0.20 11.65 61.78
N GLU A 123 -0.25 12.81 62.41
CA GLU A 123 0.79 13.51 63.16
C GLU A 123 1.37 12.66 64.30
N GLY A 124 2.64 12.93 64.66
CA GLY A 124 3.33 12.34 65.81
C GLY A 124 4.84 12.36 65.69
#